data_AF-A0A7B4RD44-F1
#
_entry.id   AF-A0A7B4RD44-F1
#
_cell.length_a   1.000
_cell.length_b   1.000
_cell.length_c   1.000
_cell.angle_alpha   90.00
_cell.angle_beta   90.00
_cell.angle_gamma   90.00
#
_symmetry.space_group_name_H-M   'P 1'
#
loop_
_entity.id
_entity.type
_entity.pdbx_description
1 polymer ?
#
loop_
_entity_poly.entity_id
_entity_poly.type
_entity_poly.pdbx_seq_one_letter_code
_entity_poly.pdbx_strand_id
1 'polypeptide(L)'
;MITHNFNTLDLLTSPVWIVSPFEEQLIYANSAARLLMQDLTFSQLRTGSYSVSSQKELPKYLSDLQNQHDIIEILTVQRNEEETALSCRLVLRKLTEAE
;
A
#
# COMPACT_ATOMS: atom_id res chain seq x y z
N MET A 1 -1.46 15.47 18.27
CA MET A 1 -1.74 14.09 17.82
C MET A 1 -3.16 14.07 17.31
N ILE A 2 -3.36 14.04 15.99
CA ILE A 2 -4.68 13.72 15.45
C ILE A 2 -4.83 12.21 15.63
N THR A 3 -5.67 11.78 16.55
CA THR A 3 -6.12 10.39 16.66
C THR A 3 -6.96 10.08 15.43
N HIS A 4 -6.32 9.83 14.30
CA HIS A 4 -6.99 9.39 13.09
C HIS A 4 -7.59 8.01 13.37
N ASN A 5 -8.89 7.98 13.66
CA ASN A 5 -9.63 6.75 13.81
C ASN A 5 -9.88 6.17 12.42
N PHE A 6 -8.99 5.28 11.98
CA PHE A 6 -9.05 4.64 10.67
C PHE A 6 -10.13 3.54 10.60
N ASN A 7 -10.84 3.23 11.69
CA ASN A 7 -11.79 2.12 11.74
C ASN A 7 -12.91 2.21 10.69
N THR A 8 -13.26 3.41 10.22
CA THR A 8 -14.24 3.57 9.12
C THR A 8 -13.76 2.88 7.82
N LEU A 9 -12.45 2.74 7.61
CA LEU A 9 -11.88 2.05 6.45
C LEU A 9 -12.10 0.54 6.49
N ASP A 10 -12.42 -0.05 7.66
CA ASP A 10 -12.81 -1.46 7.78
C ASP A 10 -14.16 -1.76 7.10
N LEU A 11 -14.97 -0.73 6.81
CA LEU A 11 -16.21 -0.87 6.03
C LEU A 11 -15.95 -1.09 4.53
N LEU A 12 -14.73 -0.80 4.04
CA LEU A 12 -14.38 -0.98 2.64
C LEU A 12 -14.07 -2.45 2.36
N THR A 13 -14.66 -2.98 1.30
CA THR A 13 -14.33 -4.32 0.77
C THR A 13 -13.01 -4.33 0.00
N SER A 14 -12.58 -3.17 -0.48
CA SER A 14 -11.27 -3.01 -1.11
C SER A 14 -10.18 -3.02 -0.04
N PRO A 15 -9.06 -3.73 -0.27
CA PRO A 15 -7.94 -3.73 0.67
C PRO A 15 -7.28 -2.35 0.73
N VAL A 16 -7.03 -1.87 1.94
CA VAL A 16 -6.39 -0.58 2.22
C VAL A 16 -5.21 -0.79 3.16
N TRP A 17 -4.03 -0.36 2.71
CA TRP A 17 -2.81 -0.25 3.51
C TRP A 17 -2.42 1.23 3.63
N ILE A 18 -2.15 1.68 4.85
CA ILE A 18 -1.58 3.00 5.13
C ILE A 18 -0.16 2.76 5.62
N VAL A 19 0.81 3.27 4.88
CA VAL A 19 2.24 3.04 5.14
C VAL A 19 2.95 4.38 5.26
N SER A 20 3.79 4.52 6.28
CA SER A 20 4.71 5.64 6.43
C SER A 20 5.81 5.51 5.37
N PRO A 21 5.96 6.44 4.41
CA PRO A 21 6.93 6.27 3.33
C PRO A 21 8.38 6.32 3.83
N PHE A 22 8.67 7.09 4.89
CA PHE A 22 10.05 7.23 5.39
C PHE A 22 10.45 6.12 6.36
N GLU A 23 9.51 5.67 7.18
CA GLU A 23 9.76 4.59 8.16
C GLU A 23 9.50 3.21 7.54
N GLU A 24 8.93 3.16 6.33
CA GLU A 24 8.38 1.98 5.65
C GLU A 24 7.49 1.10 6.56
N GLN A 25 6.90 1.73 7.56
CA GLN A 25 6.10 1.07 8.59
C GLN A 25 4.63 1.11 8.21
N LEU A 26 3.96 -0.04 8.35
CA LEU A 26 2.52 -0.14 8.24
C LEU A 26 1.87 0.59 9.43
N ILE A 27 1.17 1.69 9.14
CA ILE A 27 0.40 2.48 10.11
C ILE A 27 -0.96 1.81 10.36
N TYR A 28 -1.60 1.32 9.30
CA TYR A 28 -2.91 0.68 9.38
C TYR A 28 -3.15 -0.24 8.17
N ALA A 29 -3.88 -1.32 8.38
CA ALA A 29 -4.46 -2.15 7.33
C ALA A 29 -5.92 -2.42 7.68
N ASN A 30 -6.83 -2.28 6.73
CA ASN A 30 -8.23 -2.63 6.95
C ASN A 30 -8.43 -4.16 6.94
N SER A 31 -9.61 -4.63 7.34
CA SER A 31 -9.96 -6.06 7.35
C SER A 31 -9.68 -6.77 6.03
N ALA A 32 -10.01 -6.17 4.89
CA ALA A 32 -9.74 -6.76 3.57
C ALA A 32 -8.23 -6.89 3.28
N ALA A 33 -7.43 -5.88 3.64
CA ALA A 33 -5.97 -5.91 3.51
C ALA A 33 -5.33 -6.94 4.45
N ARG A 34 -5.80 -7.05 5.70
CA ARG A 34 -5.29 -8.05 6.66
C ARG A 34 -5.49 -9.49 6.17
N LEU A 35 -6.61 -9.78 5.49
CA LEU A 35 -6.85 -11.09 4.87
C LEU A 35 -5.82 -11.41 3.78
N LEU A 36 -5.35 -10.39 3.04
CA LEU A 36 -4.35 -10.54 1.99
C LEU A 36 -2.91 -10.58 2.52
N MET A 37 -2.64 -9.94 3.66
CA MET A 37 -1.33 -9.98 4.31
C MET A 37 -1.12 -11.25 5.12
N GLN A 38 -2.17 -11.72 5.81
CA GLN A 38 -2.07 -12.72 6.86
C GLN A 38 -0.95 -12.32 7.85
N ASP A 39 0.09 -13.14 7.98
CA ASP A 39 1.24 -12.91 8.87
C ASP A 39 2.40 -12.15 8.19
N LEU A 40 2.26 -11.76 6.92
CA LEU A 40 3.29 -11.03 6.19
C LEU A 40 3.33 -9.55 6.57
N THR A 41 4.53 -9.01 6.68
CA THR A 41 4.76 -7.56 6.76
C THR A 41 4.61 -6.91 5.39
N PHE A 42 4.34 -5.59 5.35
CA PHE A 42 4.22 -4.87 4.08
C PHE A 42 5.51 -4.93 3.23
N SER A 43 6.67 -4.94 3.87
CA SER A 43 7.96 -5.13 3.20
C SER A 43 8.04 -6.50 2.50
N GLN A 44 7.54 -7.56 3.14
CA GLN A 44 7.47 -8.90 2.53
C GLN A 44 6.50 -8.93 1.35
N LEU A 45 5.38 -8.19 1.38
CA LEU A 45 4.50 -8.08 0.21
C LEU A 45 5.20 -7.44 -1.00
N ARG A 46 6.07 -6.44 -0.78
CA ARG A 46 6.85 -5.77 -1.84
C ARG A 46 8.07 -6.58 -2.32
N THR A 47 8.50 -7.57 -1.56
CA THR A 47 9.72 -8.36 -1.85
C THR A 47 9.46 -9.86 -2.08
N GLY A 48 8.20 -10.27 -2.10
CA GLY A 48 7.80 -11.64 -2.36
C GLY A 48 8.02 -12.09 -3.81
N SER A 49 7.73 -13.37 -4.05
CA SER A 49 8.06 -14.12 -5.28
C SER A 49 7.54 -13.49 -6.57
N TYR A 50 6.38 -12.82 -6.53
CA TYR A 50 5.74 -12.17 -7.67
C TYR A 50 5.91 -10.65 -7.67
N SER A 51 6.63 -10.11 -6.70
CA SER A 51 6.66 -8.67 -6.47
C SER A 51 7.58 -7.96 -7.45
N VAL A 52 7.09 -6.87 -8.02
CA VAL A 52 7.84 -6.03 -8.96
C VAL A 52 7.56 -4.57 -8.62
N SER A 53 8.60 -3.88 -8.14
CA SER A 53 8.55 -2.49 -7.72
C SER A 53 9.38 -1.62 -8.66
N SER A 54 8.88 -0.45 -9.09
CA SER A 54 9.69 0.51 -9.84
C SER A 54 10.78 1.17 -8.97
N GLN A 55 10.54 1.29 -7.66
CA GLN A 55 11.50 1.83 -6.71
C GLN A 55 11.62 0.92 -5.47
N LYS A 56 12.87 0.78 -5.00
CA LYS A 56 13.19 -0.01 -3.80
C LYS A 56 12.82 0.69 -2.49
N GLU A 57 12.82 2.02 -2.48
CA GLU A 57 12.54 2.82 -1.29
C GLU A 57 11.28 3.65 -1.54
N LEU A 58 10.33 3.62 -0.60
CA LEU A 58 9.05 4.33 -0.73
C LEU A 58 9.19 5.84 -1.00
N PRO A 59 10.15 6.58 -0.39
CA PRO A 59 10.30 8.02 -0.64
C PRO A 59 10.70 8.35 -2.08
N LYS A 60 11.37 7.43 -2.79
CA LYS A 60 11.83 7.67 -4.18
C LYS A 60 10.66 7.77 -5.15
N TYR A 61 9.52 7.14 -4.83
CA TYR A 61 8.31 7.28 -5.61
C TYR A 61 7.77 8.72 -5.61
N LEU A 62 8.07 9.55 -4.60
CA LEU A 62 7.59 10.94 -4.57
C LEU A 62 8.11 11.74 -5.76
N SER A 63 9.38 11.58 -6.13
CA SER A 63 9.97 12.26 -7.28
C SER A 63 9.34 11.80 -8.59
N ASP A 64 9.14 10.49 -8.76
CA ASP A 64 8.51 9.94 -9.97
C ASP A 64 7.05 10.38 -10.10
N LEU A 65 6.32 10.38 -8.99
CA LEU A 65 4.93 10.81 -8.92
C LEU A 65 4.77 12.32 -9.15
N GLN A 66 5.70 13.14 -8.65
CA GLN A 66 5.71 14.58 -8.93
C GLN A 66 5.91 14.87 -10.42
N ASN A 67 6.69 14.04 -11.10
CA ASN A 67 6.91 14.11 -12.55
C ASN A 67 5.78 13.48 -13.38
N GLN A 68 4.65 13.11 -12.74
CA GLN A 68 3.46 12.54 -13.38
C GLN A 68 3.73 11.21 -14.11
N HIS A 69 4.73 10.43 -13.67
CA HIS A 69 4.92 9.09 -14.20
C HIS A 69 3.81 8.15 -13.70
N ASP A 70 3.25 7.35 -14.61
CA ASP A 70 2.37 6.24 -14.26
C ASP A 70 3.20 5.12 -13.63
N ILE A 71 2.97 4.86 -12.34
CA ILE A 71 3.70 3.86 -11.58
C ILE A 71 2.77 2.69 -11.26
N ILE A 72 3.16 1.51 -11.72
CA ILE A 72 2.48 0.25 -11.43
C ILE A 72 3.46 -0.63 -10.64
N GLU A 73 3.01 -1.11 -9.49
CA GLU A 73 3.71 -2.07 -8.65
C GLU A 73 2.92 -3.38 -8.63
N ILE A 74 3.63 -4.50 -8.55
CA ILE A 74 3.02 -5.81 -8.29
C ILE A 74 3.45 -6.22 -6.89
N LEU A 75 2.48 -6.56 -6.05
CA LEU A 75 2.69 -7.10 -4.71
C LEU A 75 2.41 -8.60 -4.70
N THR A 76 3.17 -9.34 -3.92
CA THR A 76 2.87 -10.72 -3.57
C THR A 76 1.97 -10.70 -2.36
N VAL A 77 0.76 -11.23 -2.49
CA VAL A 77 -0.23 -11.31 -1.41
C VAL A 77 -0.70 -12.75 -1.23
N GLN A 78 -1.28 -13.05 -0.09
CA GLN A 78 -1.86 -14.35 0.21
C GLN A 78 -3.36 -14.36 -0.10
N ARG A 79 -3.81 -15.33 -0.90
CA ARG A 79 -5.23 -15.52 -1.18
C ARG A 79 -5.53 -17.01 -1.15
N ASN A 80 -6.48 -17.42 -0.30
CA ASN A 80 -6.82 -18.84 -0.11
C ASN A 80 -5.59 -19.71 0.19
N GLU A 81 -4.66 -19.21 1.02
CA GLU A 81 -3.41 -19.89 1.39
C GLU A 81 -2.39 -20.04 0.25
N GLU A 82 -2.63 -19.40 -0.89
CA GLU A 82 -1.69 -19.36 -2.03
C GLU A 82 -1.14 -17.94 -2.26
N GLU A 83 0.13 -17.87 -2.64
CA GLU A 83 0.75 -16.62 -3.09
C GLU A 83 0.20 -16.22 -4.47
N THR A 84 -0.34 -15.01 -4.57
CA THR A 84 -0.84 -14.43 -5.81
C THR A 84 -0.27 -13.03 -6.03
N ALA A 85 -0.20 -12.63 -7.29
CA ALA A 85 0.15 -11.27 -7.69
C ALA A 85 -1.07 -10.33 -7.53
N LEU A 86 -0.83 -9.14 -6.96
CA LEU A 86 -1.78 -8.03 -6.90
C LEU A 86 -1.17 -6.82 -7.58
N SER A 87 -1.82 -6.30 -8.63
CA SER A 87 -1.39 -5.07 -9.30
C SER A 87 -1.92 -3.83 -8.57
N CYS A 88 -1.01 -2.92 -8.27
CA CYS A 88 -1.26 -1.66 -7.58
C CYS A 88 -0.82 -0.50 -8.47
N ARG A 89 -1.70 0.49 -8.67
CA ARG A 89 -1.33 1.74 -9.33
C ARG A 89 -1.12 2.82 -8.29
N LEU A 90 0.05 3.46 -8.31
CA LEU A 90 0.34 4.61 -7.46
C LEU A 90 -0.11 5.89 -8.15
N VAL A 91 -0.74 6.77 -7.39
CA VAL A 91 -1.22 8.08 -7.85
C VAL A 91 -0.96 9.13 -6.78
N LEU A 92 -0.43 10.28 -7.18
CA LEU A 92 -0.30 11.43 -6.28
C LEU A 92 -1.58 12.25 -6.29
N ARG A 93 -2.25 12.32 -5.13
CA ARG A 93 -3.36 13.24 -4.91
C ARG A 93 -2.91 14.34 -3.97
N LYS A 94 -3.05 15.59 -4.42
CA LYS A 94 -3.02 16.74 -3.51
C LYS A 94 -4.37 16.78 -2.82
N LEU A 95 -4.36 16.76 -1.49
CA LEU A 95 -5.54 17.09 -0.71
C LEU A 95 -5.81 18.57 -0.95
N THR A 96 -6.81 18.89 -1.76
CA THR A 96 -7.37 20.24 -1.77
C THR A 96 -8.04 20.44 -0.42
N GLU A 97 -7.71 21.53 0.27
CA GLU A 97 -8.47 21.94 1.44
C GLU A 97 -9.95 22.00 1.04
N ALA A 98 -10.78 21.25 1.76
CA ALA A 98 -12.23 21.34 1.59
C ALA A 98 -12.64 22.74 2.06
N GLU A 99 -13.19 23.54 1.13
CA GLU A 99 -13.87 24.81 1.45
C GLU A 99 -15.11 24.57 2.32
#